data_AF-A0A7C7CD00-F1
#
_entry.id   AF-A0A7C7CD00-F1
#
_cell.length_a   1.000
_cell.length_b   1.000
_cell.length_c   1.000
_cell.angle_alpha   90.00
_cell.angle_beta   90.00
_cell.angle_gamma   90.00
#
_symmetry.space_group_name_H-M   'P 1'
#
loop_
_entity.id
_entity.type
_entity.pdbx_description
1 polymer ?
#
loop_
_entity_poly.entity_id
_entity_poly.type
_entity_poly.pdbx_seq_one_letter_code
_entity_poly.pdbx_strand_id
1 'polypeptide(L)'
;MYFQTIDDKKECVGVYQDGKLLFDQIPSNLDRTWKYSGTLEGTAAEYAWLYCGGISLEAACPESLKEEYAASAKKMRAYRRSFELAKVDLYEHCFFDLVPHDFIVRFLEIKNKITEHVFQTCDKPSNYTFLSDVQTLLHQIKYQTLNLNNEECREIFVKSALRKEAQKYLNKQNYIDYNLFGTVTGRLTTRTHSFPILTMRKELRRLIKPRNDWFLSLDYNGAEVRTLLALSGIPQPPEDIHSWNLKNVLERADIPREEAKTIFFAWLYNPDSKAINTEYYDREKVLDKWYSEGYISTIFGREIKVDRRRALNYLIQSTTSDLVLERACRISELLKDKSSFISHIVHDEIVIDLDSKERHLVPEIKEIFANNQLGRYLVNMSAGPNYLDLNELKL
;
A
#
# COMPACT_ATOMS: atom_id res chain seq x y z
N MET A 1 11.51 20.60 15.87
CA MET A 1 10.53 21.68 15.65
C MET A 1 9.29 21.14 14.96
N TYR A 2 8.10 21.54 15.39
CA TYR A 2 6.83 21.08 14.81
C TYR A 2 6.33 22.02 13.73
N PHE A 3 5.80 21.45 12.66
CA PHE A 3 5.22 22.21 11.57
C PHE A 3 4.04 21.45 10.97
N GLN A 4 3.20 22.13 10.20
CA GLN A 4 2.15 21.49 9.43
C GLN A 4 2.23 21.89 7.97
N THR A 5 2.10 20.91 7.09
CA THR A 5 1.86 21.17 5.68
C THR A 5 0.43 21.66 5.53
N ILE A 6 0.29 22.68 4.69
CA ILE A 6 -0.98 23.34 4.46
C ILE A 6 -1.81 22.45 3.54
N ASP A 7 -1.27 22.01 2.41
CA ASP A 7 -1.93 21.08 1.49
C ASP A 7 -1.11 19.78 1.30
N ASP A 8 -1.79 18.72 0.87
CA ASP A 8 -1.17 17.44 0.51
C ASP A 8 -0.64 17.44 -0.95
N LYS A 9 -1.13 18.36 -1.79
CA LYS A 9 -0.72 18.54 -3.20
C LYS A 9 0.70 19.07 -3.31
N LYS A 10 1.44 18.59 -4.33
CA LYS A 10 2.80 19.06 -4.63
C LYS A 10 2.86 20.53 -5.05
N GLU A 11 1.80 21.03 -5.70
CA GLU A 11 1.74 22.40 -6.26
C GLU A 11 1.27 23.47 -5.27
N CYS A 12 0.55 23.08 -4.20
CA CYS A 12 0.15 23.99 -3.13
C CYS A 12 1.22 23.97 -2.03
N VAL A 13 2.33 24.67 -2.29
CA VAL A 13 3.50 24.71 -1.42
C VAL A 13 3.26 25.69 -0.27
N GLY A 14 3.09 25.17 0.95
CA GLY A 14 2.92 26.00 2.13
C GLY A 14 3.09 25.23 3.43
N VAL A 15 3.76 25.86 4.40
CA VAL A 15 4.04 25.30 5.72
C VAL A 15 3.61 26.28 6.80
N TYR A 16 2.98 25.77 7.85
CA TYR A 16 2.73 26.50 9.08
C TYR A 16 3.80 26.20 10.12
N GLN A 17 4.36 27.25 10.70
CA GLN A 17 5.36 27.19 11.77
C GLN A 17 5.24 28.42 12.68
N ASP A 18 5.19 28.21 14.00
CA ASP A 18 5.19 29.26 15.04
C ASP A 18 4.27 30.46 14.76
N GLY A 19 3.01 30.20 14.41
CA GLY A 19 2.03 31.25 14.15
C GLY A 19 2.10 31.88 12.75
N LYS A 20 3.02 31.44 11.88
CA LYS A 20 3.22 32.00 10.53
C LYS A 20 2.93 30.94 9.45
N LEU A 21 2.28 31.38 8.37
CA LEU A 21 2.19 30.61 7.13
C LEU A 21 3.33 31.04 6.20
N LEU A 22 4.10 30.07 5.72
CA LEU A 22 5.28 30.24 4.88
C LEU A 22 5.01 29.56 3.53
N PHE A 23 5.00 30.31 2.44
CA PHE A 23 4.67 29.81 1.10
C PHE A 23 5.90 29.80 0.15
N ASP A 24 6.71 30.87 0.19
CA ASP A 24 7.81 31.06 -0.76
C ASP A 24 9.15 30.45 -0.31
N GLN A 25 9.38 30.35 1.01
CA GLN A 25 10.60 29.82 1.59
C GLN A 25 10.25 28.80 2.67
N ILE A 26 10.25 27.52 2.29
CA ILE A 26 10.12 26.44 3.25
C ILE A 26 11.41 26.39 4.09
N PRO A 27 11.32 26.49 5.44
CA PRO A 27 12.49 26.39 6.31
C PRO A 27 13.23 25.06 6.11
N SER A 28 14.55 25.05 6.32
CA SER A 28 15.33 23.80 6.28
C SER A 28 15.21 22.96 7.56
N ASN A 29 14.77 23.56 8.68
CA ASN A 29 14.68 22.96 10.01
C ASN A 29 13.29 22.35 10.30
N LEU A 30 12.76 21.56 9.36
CA LEU A 30 11.48 20.89 9.47
C LEU A 30 11.66 19.46 10.00
N ASP A 31 11.50 19.29 11.32
CA ASP A 31 11.82 18.01 11.97
C ASP A 31 10.60 17.09 12.14
N ARG A 32 9.42 17.63 12.46
CA ARG A 32 8.27 16.83 12.89
C ARG A 32 6.95 17.42 12.40
N THR A 33 6.11 16.57 11.82
CA THR A 33 4.77 16.94 11.35
C THR A 33 3.78 15.81 11.57
N TRP A 34 2.51 16.05 11.28
CA TRP A 34 1.48 15.02 11.41
C TRP A 34 1.70 13.87 10.41
N LYS A 35 1.88 14.18 9.12
CA LYS A 35 1.84 13.18 8.05
C LYS A 35 2.64 13.67 6.83
N TYR A 36 3.24 12.74 6.07
CA TYR A 36 3.87 13.02 4.77
C TYR A 36 2.92 13.72 3.79
N SER A 37 3.47 14.69 3.06
CA SER A 37 2.89 15.34 1.87
C SER A 37 3.97 15.50 0.80
N GLY A 38 3.56 15.73 -0.46
CA GLY A 38 4.51 15.85 -1.58
C GLY A 38 5.46 17.05 -1.47
N THR A 39 5.10 18.05 -0.66
CA THR A 39 5.95 19.22 -0.33
C THR A 39 7.14 18.88 0.57
N LEU A 40 7.19 17.66 1.13
CA LEU A 40 8.23 17.19 2.05
C LEU A 40 9.21 16.20 1.42
N GLU A 41 9.13 16.02 0.09
CA GLU A 41 10.05 15.18 -0.66
C GLU A 41 11.51 15.62 -0.41
N GLY A 42 12.36 14.69 0.07
CA GLY A 42 13.76 14.96 0.40
C GLY A 42 14.01 15.55 1.80
N THR A 43 12.98 15.76 2.62
CA THR A 43 13.15 16.19 4.02
C THR A 43 13.38 14.99 4.96
N ALA A 44 14.03 15.24 6.09
CA ALA A 44 14.24 14.24 7.15
C ALA A 44 13.11 14.26 8.22
N ALA A 45 11.95 14.84 7.89
CA ALA A 45 10.88 15.04 8.85
C ALA A 45 10.26 13.72 9.33
N GLU A 46 9.96 13.62 10.62
CA GLU A 46 9.21 12.51 11.21
C GLU A 46 7.69 12.76 11.21
N TYR A 47 6.90 11.69 11.15
CA TYR A 47 5.45 11.72 10.97
C TYR A 47 4.71 11.09 12.16
N ALA A 48 4.03 11.91 12.97
CA ALA A 48 3.26 11.45 14.12
C ALA A 48 2.17 10.42 13.76
N TRP A 49 1.57 10.53 12.57
CA TRP A 49 0.56 9.58 12.07
C TRP A 49 1.08 8.13 12.02
N LEU A 50 2.39 7.93 11.82
CA LEU A 50 3.00 6.60 11.86
C LEU A 50 3.23 6.11 13.30
N TYR A 51 3.55 7.01 14.23
CA TYR A 51 3.74 6.68 15.65
C TYR A 51 2.45 6.15 16.28
N CYS A 52 1.30 6.72 15.91
CA CYS A 52 0.00 6.30 16.42
C CYS A 52 -0.71 5.25 15.54
N GLY A 53 0.01 4.54 14.67
CA GLY A 53 -0.55 3.42 13.90
C GLY A 53 -1.67 3.84 12.93
N GLY A 54 -1.62 5.07 12.43
CA GLY A 54 -2.52 5.54 11.39
C GLY A 54 -3.88 6.07 11.84
N ILE A 55 -4.12 6.22 13.14
CA ILE A 55 -5.38 6.78 13.65
C ILE A 55 -5.58 8.24 13.20
N SER A 56 -6.83 8.72 13.24
CA SER A 56 -7.15 10.10 12.84
C SER A 56 -6.63 11.11 13.87
N LEU A 57 -6.45 12.37 13.44
CA LEU A 57 -6.15 13.50 14.34
C LEU A 57 -7.16 13.59 15.49
N GLU A 58 -8.44 13.31 15.21
CA GLU A 58 -9.50 13.32 16.22
C GLU A 58 -9.32 12.23 17.27
N ALA A 59 -8.95 11.02 16.85
CA ALA A 59 -8.73 9.89 17.76
C ALA A 59 -7.43 10.05 18.57
N ALA A 60 -6.42 10.70 17.99
CA ALA A 60 -5.16 11.01 18.67
C ALA A 60 -5.23 12.28 19.55
N CYS A 61 -6.34 13.01 19.53
CA CYS A 61 -6.47 14.29 20.23
C CYS A 61 -6.56 14.07 21.75
N PRO A 62 -5.69 14.71 22.56
CA PRO A 62 -5.76 14.62 24.01
C PRO A 62 -7.05 15.27 24.54
N GLU A 63 -7.54 14.80 25.68
CA GLU A 63 -8.81 15.23 26.27
C GLU A 63 -8.92 16.76 26.41
N SER A 64 -7.82 17.41 26.79
CA SER A 64 -7.74 18.87 26.96
C SER A 64 -7.96 19.67 25.67
N LEU A 65 -7.76 19.08 24.48
CA LEU A 65 -7.90 19.75 23.18
C LEU A 65 -9.12 19.26 22.38
N LYS A 66 -9.85 18.25 22.86
CA LYS A 66 -10.97 17.63 22.10
C LYS A 66 -12.05 18.63 21.73
N GLU A 67 -12.51 19.45 22.68
CA GLU A 67 -13.57 20.43 22.41
C GLU A 67 -13.13 21.48 21.39
N GLU A 68 -11.91 22.02 21.56
CA GLU A 68 -11.38 23.03 20.66
C GLU A 68 -11.16 22.47 19.25
N TYR A 69 -10.57 21.28 19.15
CA TYR A 69 -10.38 20.59 17.88
C TYR A 69 -11.72 20.27 17.21
N ALA A 70 -12.71 19.75 17.95
CA ALA A 70 -14.02 19.43 17.39
C ALA A 70 -14.74 20.66 16.82
N ALA A 71 -14.68 21.79 17.53
CA ALA A 71 -15.21 23.07 17.04
C ALA A 71 -14.49 23.54 15.76
N SER A 72 -13.15 23.48 15.77
CA SER A 72 -12.33 23.90 14.63
C SER A 72 -12.53 22.99 13.41
N ALA A 73 -12.56 21.67 13.60
CA ALA A 73 -12.81 20.69 12.55
C ALA A 73 -14.24 20.82 11.97
N LYS A 74 -15.24 21.13 12.79
CA LYS A 74 -16.60 21.42 12.33
C LYS A 74 -16.61 22.65 11.41
N LYS A 75 -15.90 23.72 11.79
CA LYS A 75 -15.77 24.94 10.97
C LYS A 75 -15.01 24.67 9.66
N MET A 76 -13.94 23.86 9.71
CA MET A 76 -13.19 23.43 8.52
C MET A 76 -14.09 22.68 7.52
N ARG A 77 -14.91 21.73 8.01
CA ARG A 77 -15.88 21.01 7.18
C ARG A 77 -16.95 21.93 6.60
N ALA A 78 -17.36 22.97 7.33
CA ALA A 78 -18.32 23.95 6.84
C ALA A 78 -17.76 24.76 5.65
N TYR A 79 -16.51 25.21 5.72
CA TYR A 79 -15.84 25.87 4.59
C TYR A 79 -15.78 24.98 3.36
N ARG A 80 -15.30 23.74 3.51
CA ARG A 80 -15.25 22.77 2.41
C ARG A 80 -16.62 22.56 1.77
N ARG A 81 -17.66 22.36 2.59
CA ARG A 81 -19.02 22.18 2.09
C ARG A 81 -19.53 23.43 1.37
N SER A 82 -19.20 24.64 1.83
CA SER A 82 -19.60 25.86 1.11
C SER A 82 -18.95 25.95 -0.27
N PHE A 83 -17.68 25.55 -0.41
CA PHE A 83 -16.99 25.54 -1.70
C PHE A 83 -17.54 24.49 -2.65
N GLU A 84 -17.83 23.28 -2.14
CA GLU A 84 -18.51 22.22 -2.90
C GLU A 84 -19.89 22.67 -3.42
N LEU A 85 -20.69 23.34 -2.57
CA LEU A 85 -22.00 23.88 -2.96
C LEU A 85 -21.88 25.02 -3.98
N ALA A 86 -20.84 25.85 -3.86
CA ALA A 86 -20.51 26.91 -4.81
C ALA A 86 -19.86 26.38 -6.10
N LYS A 87 -19.60 25.07 -6.20
CA LYS A 87 -18.90 24.42 -7.33
C LYS A 87 -17.52 25.03 -7.61
N VAL A 88 -16.82 25.46 -6.57
CA VAL A 88 -15.43 25.91 -6.68
C VAL A 88 -14.57 24.69 -7.02
N ASP A 89 -13.77 24.81 -8.08
CA ASP A 89 -12.82 23.77 -8.41
C ASP A 89 -11.60 23.85 -7.47
N LEU A 90 -11.61 23.00 -6.45
CA LEU A 90 -10.49 22.86 -5.52
C LEU A 90 -9.30 22.13 -6.14
N TYR A 91 -9.36 21.72 -7.42
CA TYR A 91 -8.17 21.31 -8.18
C TYR A 91 -7.36 22.53 -8.61
N GLU A 92 -8.03 23.53 -9.19
CA GLU A 92 -7.44 24.78 -9.70
C GLU A 92 -7.09 25.79 -8.59
N HIS A 93 -7.81 25.75 -7.46
CA HIS A 93 -7.57 26.65 -6.32
C HIS A 93 -7.03 25.91 -5.10
N CYS A 94 -6.03 26.48 -4.42
CA CYS A 94 -5.59 25.98 -3.12
C CYS A 94 -6.67 26.31 -2.08
N PHE A 95 -7.12 25.29 -1.35
CA PHE A 95 -8.24 25.42 -0.39
C PHE A 95 -8.00 26.52 0.65
N PHE A 96 -6.75 26.76 1.02
CA PHE A 96 -6.36 27.67 2.07
C PHE A 96 -6.36 29.14 1.64
N ASP A 97 -6.27 29.44 0.34
CA ASP A 97 -6.44 30.80 -0.17
C ASP A 97 -7.88 31.29 -0.02
N LEU A 98 -8.82 30.35 0.08
CA LEU A 98 -10.26 30.61 0.16
C LEU A 98 -10.76 30.72 1.60
N VAL A 99 -9.94 30.33 2.59
CA VAL A 99 -10.33 30.25 4.00
C VAL A 99 -9.66 31.38 4.78
N PRO A 100 -10.34 32.01 5.75
CA PRO A 100 -9.75 33.10 6.53
C PRO A 100 -8.45 32.70 7.23
N HIS A 101 -7.41 33.52 7.04
CA HIS A 101 -6.05 33.29 7.55
C HIS A 101 -6.00 32.99 9.06
N ASP A 102 -6.67 33.81 9.87
CA ASP A 102 -6.68 33.65 11.34
C ASP A 102 -7.25 32.30 11.77
N PHE A 103 -8.22 31.78 11.01
CA PHE A 103 -8.78 30.46 11.28
C PHE A 103 -7.80 29.34 10.91
N ILE A 104 -7.10 29.46 9.78
CA ILE A 104 -6.09 28.48 9.35
C ILE A 104 -4.98 28.38 10.38
N VAL A 105 -4.41 29.52 10.80
CA VAL A 105 -3.36 29.58 11.83
C VAL A 105 -3.81 28.88 13.11
N ARG A 106 -5.02 29.18 13.59
CA ARG A 106 -5.56 28.53 14.79
C ARG A 106 -5.75 27.02 14.60
N PHE A 107 -6.27 26.59 13.46
CA PHE A 107 -6.47 25.17 13.18
C PHE A 107 -5.14 24.40 13.12
N LEU A 108 -4.14 24.95 12.44
CA LEU A 108 -2.82 24.33 12.31
C LEU A 108 -2.05 24.33 13.64
N GLU A 109 -2.28 25.33 14.50
CA GLU A 109 -1.74 25.34 15.86
C GLU A 109 -2.32 24.21 16.73
N ILE A 110 -3.64 23.99 16.67
CA ILE A 110 -4.28 22.85 17.36
C ILE A 110 -3.69 21.53 16.81
N LYS A 111 -3.51 21.42 15.50
CA LYS A 111 -2.90 20.24 14.84
C LYS A 111 -1.45 20.02 15.30
N ASN A 112 -0.66 21.09 15.47
CA ASN A 112 0.69 21.02 16.04
C ASN A 112 0.69 20.47 17.46
N LYS A 113 -0.20 20.97 18.34
CA LYS A 113 -0.30 20.48 19.72
C LYS A 113 -0.69 19.00 19.80
N ILE A 114 -1.62 18.55 18.94
CA ILE A 114 -1.96 17.12 18.83
C ILE A 114 -0.76 16.31 18.33
N THR A 115 -0.05 16.81 17.32
CA THR A 115 1.16 16.17 16.78
C THR A 115 2.23 16.02 17.86
N GLU A 116 2.51 17.09 18.60
CA GLU A 116 3.43 17.08 19.73
C GLU A 116 3.02 16.08 20.81
N HIS A 117 1.73 16.05 21.18
CA HIS A 117 1.21 15.08 22.14
C HIS A 117 1.50 13.63 21.73
N VAL A 118 1.31 13.29 20.46
CA VAL A 118 1.63 11.94 19.94
C VAL A 118 3.12 11.64 20.06
N PHE A 119 4.01 12.57 19.68
CA PHE A 119 5.46 12.36 19.82
C PHE A 119 5.92 12.22 21.28
N GLN A 120 5.17 12.79 22.23
CA GLN A 120 5.47 12.70 23.66
C GLN A 120 4.91 11.44 24.32
N THR A 121 3.89 10.81 23.73
CA THR A 121 3.13 9.71 24.38
C THR A 121 3.17 8.39 23.64
N CYS A 122 3.52 8.39 22.36
CA CYS A 122 3.64 7.19 21.55
C CYS A 122 5.12 6.89 21.29
N ASP A 123 5.49 5.63 21.45
CA ASP A 123 6.83 5.16 21.10
C ASP A 123 7.01 5.12 19.58
N LYS A 124 8.25 5.36 19.14
CA LYS A 124 8.60 5.21 17.72
C LYS A 124 8.50 3.73 17.34
N PRO A 125 7.71 3.35 16.33
CA PRO A 125 7.62 1.96 15.92
C PRO A 125 8.96 1.45 15.40
N SER A 126 9.31 0.22 15.72
CA SER A 126 10.57 -0.43 15.30
C SER A 126 10.75 -0.43 13.78
N ASN A 127 9.64 -0.48 13.05
CA ASN A 127 9.58 -0.50 11.59
C ASN A 127 9.27 0.88 10.97
N TYR A 128 9.50 1.97 11.71
CA TYR A 128 9.19 3.34 11.28
C TYR A 128 9.72 3.67 9.88
N THR A 129 11.01 3.41 9.62
CA THR A 129 11.63 3.73 8.32
C THR A 129 10.91 3.03 7.17
N PHE A 130 10.62 1.73 7.34
CA PHE A 130 9.85 0.97 6.35
C PHE A 130 8.46 1.57 6.13
N LEU A 131 7.72 1.90 7.19
CA LEU A 131 6.39 2.50 7.07
C LEU A 131 6.45 3.88 6.39
N SER A 132 7.51 4.64 6.65
CA SER A 132 7.73 5.95 6.04
C SER A 132 8.00 5.84 4.54
N ASP A 133 8.87 4.90 4.13
CA ASP A 133 9.17 4.64 2.72
C ASP A 133 7.91 4.21 1.96
N VAL A 134 7.15 3.28 2.55
CA VAL A 134 5.88 2.82 1.97
C VAL A 134 4.88 3.95 1.88
N GLN A 135 4.74 4.76 2.93
CA GLN A 135 3.83 5.91 2.89
C GLN A 135 4.18 6.89 1.76
N THR A 136 5.46 7.16 1.54
CA THR A 136 5.94 8.00 0.45
C THR A 136 5.57 7.43 -0.91
N LEU A 137 5.82 6.14 -1.14
CA LEU A 137 5.42 5.45 -2.38
C LEU A 137 3.90 5.49 -2.59
N LEU A 138 3.10 5.19 -1.57
CA LEU A 138 1.64 5.22 -1.69
C LEU A 138 1.11 6.63 -1.96
N HIS A 139 1.76 7.66 -1.43
CA HIS A 139 1.45 9.05 -1.76
C HIS A 139 1.75 9.34 -3.24
N GLN A 140 2.91 8.93 -3.75
CA GLN A 140 3.23 9.06 -5.18
C GLN A 140 2.17 8.39 -6.07
N ILE A 141 1.79 7.14 -5.76
CA ILE A 141 0.74 6.42 -6.51
C ILE A 141 -0.61 7.16 -6.44
N LYS A 142 -0.97 7.72 -5.29
CA LYS A 142 -2.22 8.48 -5.13
C LYS A 142 -2.33 9.69 -6.06
N TYR A 143 -1.22 10.34 -6.39
CA TYR A 143 -1.22 11.49 -7.29
C TYR A 143 -1.00 11.10 -8.75
N GLN A 144 -0.89 9.82 -9.06
CA GLN A 144 -0.94 9.30 -10.42
C GLN A 144 -2.39 9.00 -10.81
N THR A 145 -2.88 9.68 -11.84
CA THR A 145 -4.20 9.39 -12.41
C THR A 145 -4.11 8.17 -13.34
N LEU A 146 -4.85 7.11 -13.06
CA LEU A 146 -4.99 5.96 -13.95
C LEU A 146 -5.51 6.39 -15.33
N ASN A 147 -4.90 5.84 -16.38
CA ASN A 147 -5.42 5.97 -17.74
C ASN A 147 -6.56 4.97 -17.93
N LEU A 148 -7.79 5.45 -17.77
CA LEU A 148 -9.01 4.68 -17.98
C LEU A 148 -9.55 4.96 -19.39
N ASN A 149 -9.60 3.93 -20.22
CA ASN A 149 -10.02 4.04 -21.61
C ASN A 149 -10.95 2.88 -21.99
N ASN A 150 -12.01 3.17 -22.76
CA ASN A 150 -12.97 2.18 -23.25
C ASN A 150 -12.72 1.72 -24.70
N GLU A 151 -11.66 2.21 -25.34
CA GLU A 151 -11.18 1.71 -26.62
C GLU A 151 -10.94 0.21 -26.54
N GLU A 152 -11.38 -0.49 -27.58
CA GLU A 152 -11.32 -1.95 -27.71
C GLU A 152 -12.04 -2.73 -26.60
N CYS A 153 -12.91 -2.10 -25.80
CA CYS A 153 -13.62 -2.72 -24.69
C CYS A 153 -15.08 -3.07 -25.01
N ARG A 154 -15.47 -3.21 -26.29
CA ARG A 154 -16.88 -3.40 -26.72
C ARG A 154 -17.60 -4.50 -25.94
N GLU A 155 -16.93 -5.62 -25.69
CA GLU A 155 -17.47 -6.78 -24.97
C GLU A 155 -17.96 -6.45 -23.55
N ILE A 156 -17.26 -5.55 -22.85
CA ILE A 156 -17.65 -5.07 -21.50
C ILE A 156 -19.01 -4.37 -21.56
N PHE A 157 -19.25 -3.62 -22.63
CA PHE A 157 -20.47 -2.84 -22.81
C PHE A 157 -21.63 -3.67 -23.36
N VAL A 158 -21.44 -4.92 -23.79
CA VAL A 158 -22.55 -5.79 -24.20
C VAL A 158 -23.34 -6.28 -22.97
N LYS A 159 -22.65 -6.65 -21.88
CA LYS A 159 -23.28 -7.16 -20.65
C LYS A 159 -23.77 -6.01 -19.75
N SER A 160 -25.05 -6.01 -19.42
CA SER A 160 -25.70 -4.90 -18.68
C SER A 160 -25.07 -4.61 -17.30
N ALA A 161 -24.64 -5.66 -16.58
CA ALA A 161 -23.97 -5.53 -15.28
C ALA A 161 -22.59 -4.86 -15.41
N LEU A 162 -21.75 -5.36 -16.32
CA LEU A 162 -20.41 -4.82 -16.56
C LEU A 162 -20.46 -3.39 -17.11
N ARG A 163 -21.42 -3.08 -17.98
CA ARG A 163 -21.65 -1.74 -18.54
C ARG A 163 -21.82 -0.68 -17.45
N LYS A 164 -22.70 -0.93 -16.47
CA LYS A 164 -22.98 0.03 -15.38
C LYS A 164 -21.74 0.28 -14.52
N GLU A 165 -20.98 -0.77 -14.23
CA GLU A 165 -19.77 -0.69 -13.43
C GLU A 165 -18.62 0.01 -14.18
N ALA A 166 -18.43 -0.31 -15.47
CA ALA A 166 -17.48 0.37 -16.34
C ALA A 166 -17.76 1.87 -16.46
N GLN A 167 -19.03 2.25 -16.68
CA GLN A 167 -19.43 3.66 -16.72
C GLN A 167 -19.16 4.37 -15.39
N LYS A 168 -19.36 3.69 -14.26
CA LYS A 168 -19.03 4.23 -12.94
C LYS A 168 -17.54 4.53 -12.81
N TYR A 169 -16.66 3.70 -13.38
CA TYR A 169 -15.21 3.93 -13.35
C TYR A 169 -14.78 5.04 -14.30
N LEU A 170 -15.28 5.05 -15.53
CA LEU A 170 -14.93 6.05 -16.55
C LEU A 170 -15.41 7.48 -16.17
N ASN A 171 -16.50 7.59 -15.41
CA ASN A 171 -17.09 8.87 -15.02
C ASN A 171 -16.68 9.32 -13.60
N LYS A 172 -15.76 8.64 -12.92
CA LYS A 172 -15.37 8.94 -11.53
C LYS A 172 -13.86 9.10 -11.36
N GLN A 173 -13.46 9.37 -10.12
CA GLN A 173 -12.09 9.41 -9.63
C GLN A 173 -11.28 8.24 -10.18
N ASN A 174 -10.14 8.57 -10.75
CA ASN A 174 -9.22 7.67 -11.43
C ASN A 174 -7.89 7.57 -10.69
N TYR A 175 -7.83 7.90 -9.40
CA TYR A 175 -6.64 7.76 -8.58
C TYR A 175 -6.83 6.69 -7.51
N ILE A 176 -5.73 6.07 -7.07
CA ILE A 176 -5.74 5.02 -6.05
C ILE A 176 -5.27 5.60 -4.71
N ASP A 177 -6.14 5.64 -3.71
CA ASP A 177 -5.77 6.08 -2.36
C ASP A 177 -5.74 4.88 -1.43
N TYR A 178 -4.54 4.34 -1.21
CA TYR A 178 -4.34 3.20 -0.32
C TYR A 178 -4.42 3.59 1.16
N ASN A 179 -4.93 2.68 1.97
CA ASN A 179 -4.89 2.75 3.42
C ASN A 179 -3.90 1.72 3.97
N LEU A 180 -2.73 2.22 4.39
CA LEU A 180 -1.64 1.44 4.97
C LEU A 180 -2.03 0.70 6.26
N PHE A 181 -2.92 1.30 7.05
CA PHE A 181 -3.42 0.74 8.31
C PHE A 181 -4.86 0.22 8.18
N GLY A 182 -5.26 -0.15 6.96
CA GLY A 182 -6.62 -0.61 6.67
C GLY A 182 -6.90 -2.04 7.13
N THR A 183 -5.87 -2.84 7.34
CA THR A 183 -5.97 -4.19 7.92
C THR A 183 -4.99 -4.36 9.06
N VAL A 184 -5.31 -5.29 9.97
CA VAL A 184 -4.43 -5.68 11.07
C VAL A 184 -3.14 -6.35 10.55
N THR A 185 -3.21 -7.07 9.43
CA THR A 185 -2.06 -7.77 8.85
C THR A 185 -1.14 -6.86 8.03
N GLY A 186 -1.46 -5.58 7.85
CA GLY A 186 -0.65 -4.66 7.03
C GLY A 186 -0.89 -4.78 5.52
N ARG A 187 -1.84 -5.64 5.09
CA ARG A 187 -2.36 -5.61 3.71
C ARG A 187 -2.97 -4.26 3.43
N LEU A 188 -2.63 -3.70 2.26
CA LEU A 188 -3.27 -2.48 1.78
C LEU A 188 -4.77 -2.70 1.61
N THR A 189 -5.55 -1.69 1.95
CA THR A 189 -6.93 -1.52 1.46
C THR A 189 -7.02 -0.23 0.67
N THR A 190 -8.14 0.02 0.00
CA THR A 190 -8.41 1.33 -0.62
C THR A 190 -9.36 2.14 0.25
N ARG A 191 -9.12 3.46 0.34
CA ARG A 191 -10.04 4.38 1.03
C ARG A 191 -11.34 4.50 0.25
N THR A 192 -12.41 4.82 0.97
CA THR A 192 -13.69 5.15 0.34
C THR A 192 -13.51 6.29 -0.66
N HIS A 193 -14.31 6.27 -1.73
CA HIS A 193 -14.27 7.18 -2.87
C HIS A 193 -13.08 7.00 -3.85
N SER A 194 -11.97 6.39 -3.46
CA SER A 194 -10.86 6.11 -4.39
C SER A 194 -11.15 5.00 -5.41
N PHE A 195 -10.29 4.87 -6.42
CA PHE A 195 -10.40 3.80 -7.41
C PHE A 195 -10.16 2.42 -6.77
N PRO A 196 -11.08 1.45 -6.89
CA PRO A 196 -11.05 0.21 -6.13
C PRO A 196 -10.16 -0.86 -6.79
N ILE A 197 -8.88 -0.57 -7.03
CA ILE A 197 -7.95 -1.44 -7.77
C ILE A 197 -7.86 -2.85 -7.17
N LEU A 198 -7.89 -2.96 -5.83
CA LEU A 198 -7.76 -4.23 -5.09
C LEU A 198 -8.97 -5.15 -5.23
N THR A 199 -10.15 -4.61 -5.52
CA THR A 199 -11.41 -5.36 -5.59
C THR A 199 -12.06 -5.31 -6.97
N MET A 200 -11.35 -4.78 -7.96
CA MET A 200 -11.84 -4.63 -9.32
C MET A 200 -12.02 -6.00 -9.98
N ARG A 201 -13.18 -6.21 -10.60
CA ARG A 201 -13.46 -7.43 -11.36
C ARG A 201 -12.46 -7.60 -12.51
N LYS A 202 -12.02 -8.83 -12.74
CA LYS A 202 -11.00 -9.16 -13.74
C LYS A 202 -11.36 -8.61 -15.12
N GLU A 203 -12.61 -8.80 -15.57
CA GLU A 203 -13.07 -8.37 -16.89
C GLU A 203 -12.99 -6.85 -17.10
N LEU A 204 -13.12 -6.08 -16.02
CA LEU A 204 -13.07 -4.63 -16.07
C LEU A 204 -11.62 -4.10 -16.10
N ARG A 205 -10.62 -4.92 -15.73
CA ARG A 205 -9.20 -4.53 -15.76
C ARG A 205 -8.73 -4.08 -17.15
N ARG A 206 -9.41 -4.54 -18.22
CA ARG A 206 -9.12 -4.12 -19.61
C ARG A 206 -9.25 -2.61 -19.83
N LEU A 207 -10.06 -1.94 -19.00
CA LEU A 207 -10.26 -0.49 -19.03
C LEU A 207 -9.02 0.29 -18.58
N ILE A 208 -8.13 -0.34 -17.80
CA ILE A 208 -6.90 0.28 -17.32
C ILE A 208 -5.82 0.08 -18.38
N LYS A 209 -5.32 1.19 -18.92
CA LYS A 209 -4.25 1.23 -19.93
C LYS A 209 -2.99 1.86 -19.31
N PRO A 210 -1.78 1.56 -19.84
CA PRO A 210 -0.59 2.30 -19.46
C PRO A 210 -0.68 3.75 -19.94
N ARG A 211 0.03 4.64 -19.27
CA ARG A 211 0.33 6.00 -19.73
C ARG A 211 1.54 6.01 -20.66
N ASN A 212 2.50 5.12 -20.41
CA ASN A 212 3.60 4.83 -21.30
C ASN A 212 3.13 3.75 -22.30
N ASP A 213 4.00 2.77 -22.61
CA ASP A 213 3.71 1.84 -23.69
C ASP A 213 3.11 0.51 -23.20
N TRP A 214 3.54 -0.02 -22.05
CA TRP A 214 3.15 -1.35 -21.57
C TRP A 214 2.97 -1.39 -20.07
N PHE A 215 2.05 -2.22 -19.60
CA PHE A 215 2.17 -2.71 -18.23
C PHE A 215 3.15 -3.86 -18.16
N LEU A 216 3.99 -3.84 -17.13
CA LEU A 216 4.80 -4.95 -16.66
C LEU A 216 4.28 -5.36 -15.29
N SER A 217 3.76 -6.58 -15.17
CA SER A 217 3.30 -7.17 -13.92
C SER A 217 4.34 -8.16 -13.41
N LEU A 218 4.67 -8.03 -12.12
CA LEU A 218 5.53 -8.94 -11.37
C LEU A 218 4.72 -9.52 -10.20
N ASP A 219 4.62 -10.83 -10.14
CA ASP A 219 3.84 -11.56 -9.14
C ASP A 219 4.69 -12.68 -8.54
N TYR A 220 4.63 -12.85 -7.22
CA TYR A 220 5.33 -13.96 -6.58
C TYR A 220 4.62 -15.28 -6.86
N ASN A 221 5.37 -16.28 -7.31
CA ASN A 221 4.84 -17.62 -7.48
C ASN A 221 4.49 -18.26 -6.10
N GLY A 222 3.24 -18.14 -5.67
CA GLY A 222 2.75 -18.67 -4.39
C GLY A 222 3.40 -18.02 -3.17
N ALA A 223 3.31 -16.68 -3.09
CA ALA A 223 3.97 -15.83 -2.10
C ALA A 223 3.84 -16.34 -0.65
N GLU A 224 2.62 -16.65 -0.21
CA GLU A 224 2.34 -17.11 1.16
C GLU A 224 3.03 -18.45 1.48
N VAL A 225 3.08 -19.36 0.52
CA VAL A 225 3.71 -20.67 0.67
C VAL A 225 5.22 -20.53 0.75
N ARG A 226 5.80 -19.67 -0.09
CA ARG A 226 7.24 -19.35 -0.06
C ARG A 226 7.65 -18.68 1.23
N THR A 227 6.83 -17.77 1.74
CA THR A 227 6.99 -17.14 3.06
C THR A 227 6.98 -18.18 4.17
N LEU A 228 6.06 -19.14 4.15
CA LEU A 228 6.09 -20.21 5.13
C LEU A 228 7.38 -21.04 5.05
N LEU A 229 7.78 -21.49 3.85
CA LEU A 229 9.04 -22.25 3.67
C LEU A 229 10.24 -21.50 4.22
N ALA A 230 10.35 -20.20 3.91
CA ALA A 230 11.45 -19.38 4.39
C ALA A 230 11.43 -19.22 5.91
N LEU A 231 10.25 -19.00 6.51
CA LEU A 231 10.12 -18.92 7.97
C LEU A 231 10.42 -20.26 8.66
N SER A 232 10.18 -21.38 7.98
CA SER A 232 10.58 -22.73 8.41
C SER A 232 12.09 -23.01 8.23
N GLY A 233 12.82 -22.13 7.54
CA GLY A 233 14.26 -22.28 7.27
C GLY A 233 14.59 -23.26 6.15
N ILE A 234 13.64 -23.54 5.25
CA ILE A 234 13.82 -24.46 4.13
C ILE A 234 14.24 -23.68 2.88
N PRO A 235 15.22 -24.19 2.10
CA PRO A 235 15.62 -23.57 0.83
C PRO A 235 14.46 -23.39 -0.14
N GLN A 236 14.44 -22.26 -0.85
CA GLN A 236 13.38 -21.95 -1.81
C GLN A 236 13.48 -22.84 -3.07
N PRO A 237 12.40 -23.54 -3.45
CA PRO A 237 12.38 -24.30 -4.71
C PRO A 237 12.48 -23.37 -5.92
N PRO A 238 13.29 -23.72 -6.94
CA PRO A 238 13.45 -22.90 -8.14
C PRO A 238 12.28 -23.03 -9.12
N GLU A 239 11.45 -24.07 -8.98
CA GLU A 239 10.27 -24.33 -9.82
C GLU A 239 8.98 -23.76 -9.19
N ASP A 240 7.84 -23.92 -9.89
CA ASP A 240 6.51 -23.55 -9.38
C ASP A 240 6.23 -24.25 -8.05
N ILE A 241 5.88 -23.49 -7.01
CA ILE A 241 5.76 -24.02 -5.65
C ILE A 241 4.60 -25.01 -5.51
N HIS A 242 3.53 -24.84 -6.29
CA HIS A 242 2.42 -25.76 -6.26
C HIS A 242 2.76 -27.08 -6.95
N SER A 243 3.48 -27.03 -8.09
CA SER A 243 4.05 -28.22 -8.73
C SER A 243 5.09 -28.92 -7.83
N TRP A 244 5.90 -28.17 -7.12
CA TRP A 244 6.87 -28.73 -6.17
C TRP A 244 6.17 -29.41 -4.99
N ASN A 245 5.16 -28.78 -4.39
CA ASN A 245 4.36 -29.36 -3.30
C ASN A 245 3.64 -30.65 -3.74
N LEU A 246 3.12 -30.67 -4.96
CA LEU A 246 2.45 -31.84 -5.51
C LEU A 246 3.38 -33.07 -5.56
N LYS A 247 4.64 -32.87 -5.94
CA LYS A 247 5.66 -33.92 -6.01
C LYS A 247 6.23 -34.31 -4.63
N ASN A 248 6.60 -33.32 -3.81
CA ASN A 248 7.44 -33.52 -2.63
C ASN A 248 6.67 -33.54 -1.30
N VAL A 249 5.42 -33.06 -1.27
CA VAL A 249 4.66 -32.87 -0.03
C VAL A 249 3.37 -33.68 -0.03
N LEU A 250 2.62 -33.65 -1.14
CA LEU A 250 1.41 -34.44 -1.29
C LEU A 250 1.72 -35.85 -1.82
N GLU A 251 2.86 -36.03 -2.50
CA GLU A 251 3.24 -37.27 -3.19
C GLU A 251 2.13 -37.80 -4.12
N ARG A 252 1.36 -36.88 -4.71
CA ARG A 252 0.18 -37.16 -5.54
C ARG A 252 0.36 -36.60 -6.93
N ALA A 253 1.12 -37.31 -7.77
CA ALA A 253 1.33 -36.92 -9.16
C ALA A 253 0.07 -37.04 -10.04
N ASP A 254 -0.99 -37.66 -9.52
CA ASP A 254 -2.24 -37.99 -10.19
C ASP A 254 -3.31 -36.88 -10.15
N ILE A 255 -3.16 -35.87 -9.29
CA ILE A 255 -4.15 -34.79 -9.15
C ILE A 255 -3.78 -33.52 -9.93
N PRO A 256 -4.77 -32.74 -10.42
CA PRO A 256 -4.49 -31.45 -11.05
C PRO A 256 -3.88 -30.42 -10.08
N ARG A 257 -3.05 -29.51 -10.61
CA ARG A 257 -2.38 -28.43 -9.83
C ARG A 257 -3.34 -27.60 -8.98
N GLU A 258 -4.50 -27.22 -9.51
CA GLU A 258 -5.48 -26.39 -8.80
C GLU A 258 -6.14 -27.14 -7.62
N GLU A 259 -6.31 -28.45 -7.74
CA GLU A 259 -6.80 -29.29 -6.65
C GLU A 259 -5.74 -29.41 -5.56
N ALA A 260 -4.48 -29.66 -5.93
CA ALA A 260 -3.35 -29.69 -5.00
C ALA A 260 -3.20 -28.36 -4.23
N LYS A 261 -3.34 -27.22 -4.93
CA LYS A 261 -3.35 -25.89 -4.32
C LYS A 261 -4.45 -25.76 -3.28
N THR A 262 -5.67 -26.18 -3.62
CA THR A 262 -6.83 -26.13 -2.72
C THR A 262 -6.60 -26.97 -1.47
N ILE A 263 -6.13 -28.22 -1.62
CA ILE A 263 -5.81 -29.13 -0.53
C ILE A 263 -4.73 -28.52 0.39
N PHE A 264 -3.66 -27.98 -0.20
CA PHE A 264 -2.56 -27.39 0.55
C PHE A 264 -3.01 -26.19 1.38
N PHE A 265 -3.78 -25.26 0.80
CA PHE A 265 -4.27 -24.09 1.54
C PHE A 265 -5.32 -24.45 2.60
N ALA A 266 -6.16 -25.45 2.34
CA ALA A 266 -7.09 -25.97 3.35
C ALA A 266 -6.35 -26.57 4.55
N TRP A 267 -5.23 -27.27 4.32
CA TRP A 267 -4.35 -27.73 5.39
C TRP A 267 -3.64 -26.57 6.10
N LEU A 268 -3.04 -25.66 5.33
CA LEU A 268 -2.24 -24.55 5.86
C LEU A 268 -3.03 -23.71 6.87
N TYR A 269 -4.28 -23.37 6.52
CA TYR A 269 -5.13 -22.50 7.34
C TYR A 269 -6.02 -23.22 8.35
N ASN A 270 -5.98 -24.55 8.39
CA ASN A 270 -6.65 -25.33 9.43
C ASN A 270 -5.60 -25.90 10.42
N PRO A 271 -5.38 -25.27 11.58
CA PRO A 271 -4.37 -25.71 12.55
C PRO A 271 -4.61 -27.14 13.04
N ASP A 272 -5.87 -27.60 13.07
CA ASP A 272 -6.24 -28.94 13.52
C ASP A 272 -6.03 -30.01 12.43
N SER A 273 -5.79 -29.60 11.18
CA SER A 273 -5.62 -30.53 10.06
C SER A 273 -4.30 -31.30 10.19
N LYS A 274 -4.39 -32.63 10.09
CA LYS A 274 -3.27 -33.57 10.01
C LYS A 274 -3.11 -34.17 8.62
N ALA A 275 -3.78 -33.59 7.61
CA ALA A 275 -3.84 -34.14 6.26
C ALA A 275 -2.48 -34.18 5.55
N ILE A 276 -1.56 -33.28 5.92
CA ILE A 276 -0.21 -33.24 5.39
C ILE A 276 0.75 -33.41 6.57
N ASN A 277 1.64 -34.38 6.45
CA ASN A 277 2.74 -34.62 7.38
C ASN A 277 4.04 -34.59 6.57
N THR A 278 4.89 -33.61 6.82
CA THR A 278 6.05 -33.32 5.96
C THR A 278 7.15 -32.64 6.77
N GLU A 279 8.40 -32.92 6.43
CA GLU A 279 9.56 -32.24 7.02
C GLU A 279 9.78 -30.81 6.49
N TYR A 280 9.12 -30.46 5.38
CA TYR A 280 9.31 -29.16 4.72
C TYR A 280 8.50 -28.02 5.35
N TYR A 281 7.39 -28.34 6.02
CA TYR A 281 6.49 -27.34 6.59
C TYR A 281 6.16 -27.69 8.04
N ASP A 282 6.78 -26.96 8.97
CA ASP A 282 6.53 -27.11 10.40
C ASP A 282 5.85 -25.85 10.96
N ARG A 283 4.53 -25.93 11.11
CA ARG A 283 3.69 -24.83 11.59
C ARG A 283 3.97 -24.49 13.05
N GLU A 284 4.19 -25.51 13.88
CA GLU A 284 4.41 -25.31 15.32
C GLU A 284 5.78 -24.70 15.56
N LYS A 285 6.83 -25.20 14.89
CA LYS A 285 8.18 -24.61 14.99
C LYS A 285 8.22 -23.15 14.55
N VAL A 286 7.45 -22.78 13.51
CA VAL A 286 7.32 -21.38 13.08
C VAL A 286 6.61 -20.56 14.17
N LEU A 287 5.51 -21.06 14.72
CA LEU A 287 4.80 -20.37 15.81
C LEU A 287 5.63 -20.24 17.07
N ASP A 288 6.39 -21.26 17.46
CA ASP A 288 7.24 -21.23 18.66
C ASP A 288 8.31 -20.13 18.57
N LYS A 289 8.72 -19.76 17.35
CA LYS A 289 9.66 -18.64 17.11
C LYS A 289 8.99 -17.28 17.05
N TRP A 290 7.82 -17.19 16.41
CA TRP A 290 7.23 -15.91 16.00
C TRP A 290 5.95 -15.53 16.76
N TYR A 291 5.45 -16.41 17.62
CA TYR A 291 4.26 -16.19 18.44
C TYR A 291 4.58 -16.35 19.93
N SER A 292 4.36 -15.29 20.71
CA SER A 292 4.56 -15.29 22.15
C SER A 292 3.48 -14.46 22.83
N GLU A 293 2.96 -14.94 23.96
CA GLU A 293 2.04 -14.19 24.84
C GLU A 293 0.82 -13.53 24.15
N GLY A 294 0.27 -14.15 23.10
CA GLY A 294 -0.88 -13.58 22.37
C GLY A 294 -0.52 -12.58 21.28
N TYR A 295 0.75 -12.48 20.91
CA TYR A 295 1.26 -11.63 19.85
C TYR A 295 2.06 -12.43 18.84
N ILE A 296 1.96 -12.06 17.57
CA ILE A 296 2.98 -12.39 16.59
C ILE A 296 3.89 -11.18 16.37
N SER A 297 5.16 -11.45 16.10
CA SER A 297 6.13 -10.44 15.66
C SER A 297 6.67 -10.85 14.29
N THR A 298 6.64 -9.94 13.31
CA THR A 298 7.15 -10.24 11.96
C THR A 298 8.64 -9.91 11.85
N ILE A 299 9.30 -10.38 10.78
CA ILE A 299 10.70 -10.02 10.49
C ILE A 299 10.91 -8.51 10.30
N PHE A 300 9.85 -7.79 9.97
CA PHE A 300 9.85 -6.33 9.81
C PHE A 300 9.67 -5.61 11.14
N GLY A 301 9.48 -6.31 12.26
CA GLY A 301 9.28 -5.71 13.58
C GLY A 301 7.82 -5.31 13.87
N ARG A 302 6.86 -5.70 13.02
CA ARG A 302 5.44 -5.46 13.27
C ARG A 302 4.94 -6.44 14.34
N GLU A 303 4.28 -5.92 15.36
CA GLU A 303 3.63 -6.72 16.39
C GLU A 303 2.11 -6.73 16.20
N ILE A 304 1.50 -7.91 16.28
CA ILE A 304 0.07 -8.09 16.06
C ILE A 304 -0.52 -8.95 17.16
N LYS A 305 -1.47 -8.40 17.92
CA LYS A 305 -2.26 -9.16 18.89
C LYS A 305 -3.20 -10.14 18.20
N VAL A 306 -3.07 -11.42 18.49
CA VAL A 306 -3.84 -12.50 17.83
C VAL A 306 -3.87 -13.76 18.69
N ASP A 307 -4.95 -14.54 18.61
CA ASP A 307 -4.99 -15.87 19.23
C ASP A 307 -4.16 -16.88 18.41
N ARG A 308 -3.70 -17.95 19.08
CA ARG A 308 -2.82 -18.95 18.47
C ARG A 308 -3.42 -19.58 17.21
N ARG A 309 -4.75 -19.75 17.14
CA ARG A 309 -5.42 -20.38 15.99
C ARG A 309 -5.26 -19.56 14.72
N ARG A 310 -5.23 -18.23 14.81
CA ARG A 310 -5.06 -17.30 13.67
C ARG A 310 -3.63 -16.83 13.48
N ALA A 311 -2.75 -17.05 14.46
CA ALA A 311 -1.39 -16.52 14.49
C ALA A 311 -0.58 -16.83 13.22
N LEU A 312 -0.56 -18.09 12.78
CA LEU A 312 0.23 -18.49 11.60
C LEU A 312 -0.25 -17.78 10.33
N ASN A 313 -1.57 -17.70 10.14
CA ASN A 313 -2.16 -17.01 9.00
C ASN A 313 -1.77 -15.53 9.01
N TYR A 314 -1.95 -14.84 10.14
CA TYR A 314 -1.60 -13.43 10.26
C TYR A 314 -0.11 -13.19 10.04
N LEU A 315 0.75 -14.08 10.54
CA LEU A 315 2.19 -14.01 10.35
C LEU A 315 2.58 -14.11 8.86
N ILE A 316 2.05 -15.11 8.16
CA ILE A 316 2.33 -15.32 6.74
C ILE A 316 1.80 -14.15 5.91
N GLN A 317 0.55 -13.74 6.13
CA GLN A 317 -0.06 -12.64 5.38
C GLN A 317 0.67 -11.32 5.61
N SER A 318 1.03 -11.04 6.86
CA SER A 318 1.68 -9.80 7.22
C SER A 318 3.10 -9.73 6.69
N THR A 319 3.87 -10.79 6.88
CA THR A 319 5.23 -10.88 6.35
C THR A 319 5.23 -10.79 4.83
N THR A 320 4.31 -11.47 4.15
CA THR A 320 4.19 -11.42 2.68
C THR A 320 3.84 -10.00 2.19
N SER A 321 2.89 -9.33 2.85
CA SER A 321 2.53 -7.96 2.51
C SER A 321 3.70 -7.00 2.68
N ASP A 322 4.40 -7.07 3.82
CA ASP A 322 5.53 -6.19 4.09
C ASP A 322 6.71 -6.48 3.13
N LEU A 323 6.95 -7.74 2.73
CA LEU A 323 7.94 -8.09 1.68
C LEU A 323 7.62 -7.42 0.35
N VAL A 324 6.37 -7.50 -0.12
CA VAL A 324 5.96 -6.92 -1.41
C VAL A 324 6.11 -5.40 -1.38
N LEU A 325 5.67 -4.76 -0.30
CA LEU A 325 5.76 -3.31 -0.13
C LEU A 325 7.20 -2.82 -0.04
N GLU A 326 8.08 -3.56 0.65
CA GLU A 326 9.49 -3.19 0.73
C GLU A 326 10.18 -3.34 -0.63
N ARG A 327 9.87 -4.40 -1.39
CA ARG A 327 10.34 -4.54 -2.77
C ARG A 327 9.79 -3.45 -3.69
N ALA A 328 8.54 -3.05 -3.52
CA ALA A 328 7.95 -1.93 -4.26
C ALA A 328 8.70 -0.61 -3.98
N CYS A 329 9.08 -0.34 -2.73
CA CYS A 329 9.88 0.84 -2.39
C CYS A 329 11.25 0.80 -3.09
N ARG A 330 11.91 -0.36 -3.14
CA ARG A 330 13.20 -0.52 -3.84
C ARG A 330 13.09 -0.29 -5.34
N ILE A 331 12.05 -0.85 -5.97
CA ILE A 331 11.78 -0.63 -7.40
C ILE A 331 11.47 0.85 -7.65
N SER A 332 10.69 1.49 -6.78
CA SER A 332 10.38 2.91 -6.91
C SER A 332 11.62 3.80 -6.86
N GLU A 333 12.60 3.47 -6.02
CA GLU A 333 13.86 4.21 -5.97
C GLU A 333 14.72 3.97 -7.23
N LEU A 334 14.75 2.74 -7.78
CA LEU A 334 15.39 2.47 -9.07
C LEU A 334 14.77 3.31 -10.21
N LEU A 335 13.45 3.47 -10.17
CA LEU A 335 12.67 4.21 -11.16
C LEU A 335 12.61 5.72 -10.89
N LYS A 336 13.32 6.20 -9.86
CA LYS A 336 13.45 7.63 -9.60
C LYS A 336 14.13 8.30 -10.79
N ASP A 337 13.53 9.37 -11.29
CA ASP A 337 13.95 10.10 -12.49
C ASP A 337 13.82 9.32 -13.82
N LYS A 338 13.04 8.23 -13.82
CA LYS A 338 12.67 7.47 -15.03
C LYS A 338 11.30 7.87 -15.53
N SER A 339 11.01 7.55 -16.79
CA SER A 339 9.66 7.69 -17.35
C SER A 339 8.72 6.57 -16.89
N SER A 340 9.28 5.40 -16.57
CA SER A 340 8.55 4.28 -15.98
C SER A 340 8.29 4.49 -14.50
N PHE A 341 7.15 4.02 -14.00
CA PHE A 341 6.78 4.16 -12.60
C PHE A 341 5.89 3.00 -12.13
N ILE A 342 5.81 2.77 -10.82
CA ILE A 342 4.86 1.81 -10.25
C ILE A 342 3.46 2.40 -10.40
N SER A 343 2.62 1.77 -11.22
CA SER A 343 1.23 2.17 -11.45
C SER A 343 0.33 1.80 -10.28
N HIS A 344 0.45 0.55 -9.80
CA HIS A 344 -0.37 0.05 -8.72
C HIS A 344 0.21 -1.25 -8.12
N ILE A 345 -0.24 -1.56 -6.91
CA ILE A 345 0.10 -2.77 -6.15
C ILE A 345 -1.19 -3.52 -5.81
N VAL A 346 -1.23 -4.83 -6.08
CA VAL A 346 -2.38 -5.70 -5.78
C VAL A 346 -1.91 -6.93 -5.04
N HIS A 347 -2.02 -6.89 -3.71
CA HIS A 347 -1.59 -7.98 -2.83
C HIS A 347 -0.10 -8.34 -3.02
N ASP A 348 0.19 -9.44 -3.70
CA ASP A 348 1.53 -9.94 -4.05
C ASP A 348 2.01 -9.55 -5.45
N GLU A 349 1.24 -8.73 -6.17
CA GLU A 349 1.55 -8.23 -7.50
C GLU A 349 1.96 -6.74 -7.47
N ILE A 350 3.04 -6.41 -8.19
CA ILE A 350 3.45 -5.03 -8.52
C ILE A 350 3.28 -4.83 -10.01
N VAL A 351 2.56 -3.78 -10.40
CA VAL A 351 2.37 -3.39 -11.81
C VAL A 351 3.08 -2.08 -12.09
N ILE A 352 3.98 -2.12 -13.07
CA ILE A 352 4.79 -1.00 -13.53
C ILE A 352 4.24 -0.52 -14.87
N ASP A 353 4.05 0.79 -14.99
CA ASP A 353 3.79 1.46 -16.26
C ASP A 353 5.14 1.73 -16.93
N LEU A 354 5.51 0.91 -17.93
CA LEU A 354 6.84 0.82 -18.50
C LEU A 354 6.96 1.61 -19.81
N ASP A 355 7.93 2.52 -19.88
CA ASP A 355 8.40 3.12 -21.13
C ASP A 355 9.29 2.12 -21.88
N SER A 356 9.02 1.92 -23.17
CA SER A 356 9.77 0.99 -24.02
C SER A 356 11.26 1.29 -24.10
N LYS A 357 11.67 2.55 -23.91
CA LYS A 357 13.08 2.96 -23.87
C LYS A 357 13.81 2.41 -22.63
N GLU A 358 13.06 2.10 -21.59
CA GLU A 358 13.56 1.63 -20.29
C GLU A 358 13.42 0.12 -20.10
N ARG A 359 13.04 -0.63 -21.15
CA ARG A 359 12.96 -2.11 -21.13
C ARG A 359 14.23 -2.81 -20.68
N HIS A 360 15.39 -2.18 -20.84
CA HIS A 360 16.66 -2.72 -20.39
C HIS A 360 16.74 -2.86 -18.86
N LEU A 361 15.90 -2.15 -18.10
CA LEU A 361 15.80 -2.24 -16.63
C LEU A 361 15.01 -3.47 -16.16
N VAL A 362 14.26 -4.14 -17.04
CA VAL A 362 13.34 -5.22 -16.66
C VAL A 362 14.03 -6.38 -15.94
N PRO A 363 15.23 -6.87 -16.35
CA PRO A 363 15.96 -7.89 -15.60
C PRO A 363 16.35 -7.45 -14.19
N GLU A 364 16.73 -6.17 -14.01
CA GLU A 364 17.09 -5.61 -12.71
C GLU A 364 15.85 -5.45 -11.81
N ILE A 365 14.73 -4.98 -12.37
CA ILE A 365 13.44 -4.92 -11.66
C ILE A 365 13.02 -6.31 -11.17
N LYS A 366 13.12 -7.33 -12.04
CA LYS A 366 12.84 -8.73 -11.67
C LYS A 366 13.74 -9.18 -10.53
N GLU A 367 15.04 -8.85 -10.60
CA GLU A 367 16.01 -9.23 -9.57
C GLU A 367 15.70 -8.58 -8.23
N ILE A 368 15.40 -7.28 -8.22
CA ILE A 368 15.01 -6.55 -7.00
C ILE A 368 13.77 -7.20 -6.40
N PHE A 369 12.75 -7.48 -7.22
CA PHE A 369 11.51 -8.11 -6.74
C PHE A 369 11.73 -9.53 -6.22
N ALA A 370 12.51 -10.35 -6.94
CA ALA A 370 12.77 -11.74 -6.58
C ALA A 370 13.60 -11.89 -5.31
N ASN A 371 14.62 -11.05 -5.12
CA ASN A 371 15.54 -11.13 -4.00
C ASN A 371 15.04 -10.29 -2.82
N ASN A 372 14.46 -10.92 -1.81
CA ASN A 372 13.87 -10.25 -0.65
C ASN A 372 14.54 -10.70 0.66
N GLN A 373 14.10 -10.16 1.81
CA GLN A 373 14.72 -10.44 3.12
C GLN A 373 14.66 -11.91 3.55
N LEU A 374 13.75 -12.70 2.96
CA LEU A 374 13.59 -14.13 3.20
C LEU A 374 14.25 -15.01 2.13
N GLY A 375 14.98 -14.41 1.19
CA GLY A 375 15.70 -15.07 0.12
C GLY A 375 15.11 -14.80 -1.26
N ARG A 376 15.49 -15.65 -2.22
CA ARG A 376 15.06 -15.50 -3.62
C ARG A 376 13.75 -16.24 -3.88
N TYR A 377 12.69 -15.52 -4.22
CA TYR A 377 11.42 -16.09 -4.63
C TYR A 377 11.34 -16.16 -6.16
N LEU A 378 10.68 -17.20 -6.67
CA LEU A 378 10.34 -17.26 -8.09
C LEU A 378 9.29 -16.19 -8.40
N VAL A 379 9.53 -15.43 -9.46
CA VAL A 379 8.67 -14.34 -9.93
C VAL A 379 8.08 -14.72 -11.26
N ASN A 380 6.75 -14.67 -11.34
CA ASN A 380 6.01 -14.71 -12.59
C ASN A 380 6.02 -13.29 -13.17
N MET A 381 6.32 -13.18 -14.47
CA MET A 381 6.30 -11.90 -15.16
C MET A 381 5.33 -11.95 -16.32
N SER A 382 4.59 -10.87 -16.49
CA SER A 382 3.72 -10.69 -17.64
C SER A 382 3.74 -9.24 -18.11
N ALA A 383 3.51 -9.04 -19.41
CA ALA A 383 3.46 -7.71 -19.99
C ALA A 383 2.33 -7.60 -21.02
N GLY A 384 1.75 -6.42 -21.15
CA GLY A 384 0.65 -6.21 -22.08
C GLY A 384 0.20 -4.76 -22.23
N PRO A 385 -0.68 -4.49 -23.21
CA PRO A 385 -1.16 -3.14 -23.52
C PRO A 385 -2.25 -2.67 -22.54
N ASN A 386 -2.73 -3.53 -21.65
CA ASN A 386 -3.70 -3.20 -20.60
C ASN A 386 -3.64 -4.24 -19.48
N TYR A 387 -4.31 -3.93 -18.36
CA TYR A 387 -4.18 -4.75 -17.15
C TYR A 387 -4.95 -6.10 -17.20
N LEU A 388 -5.73 -6.36 -18.25
CA LEU A 388 -6.32 -7.69 -18.46
C LEU A 388 -5.49 -8.54 -19.43
N ASP A 389 -5.11 -7.96 -20.56
CA ASP A 389 -4.49 -8.66 -21.69
C ASP A 389 -2.95 -8.74 -21.51
N LEU A 390 -2.52 -9.28 -20.37
CA LEU A 390 -1.11 -9.50 -20.04
C LEU A 390 -0.67 -10.88 -20.54
N ASN A 391 0.47 -10.92 -21.24
CA ASN A 391 1.08 -12.17 -21.72
C ASN A 391 2.34 -12.51 -20.93
N GLU A 392 2.59 -13.79 -20.70
CA GLU A 392 3.79 -14.27 -20.00
C GLU A 392 5.06 -13.72 -20.67
N LEU A 393 5.94 -13.13 -19.85
CA LEU A 393 7.22 -12.61 -20.29
C LEU A 393 8.33 -13.52 -19.78
N LYS A 394 9.00 -14.24 -20.69
CA LYS A 394 10.14 -15.10 -20.38
C LYS A 394 11.43 -14.31 -20.59
N LEU A 395 12.23 -14.19 -19.53
CA LEU A 395 13.54 -13.53 -19.50
C LEU A 395 14.62 -14.51 -19.09
#